data_AF-A0A136JQG5-F1
#
_entry.id   AF-A0A136JQG5-F1
#
_cell.length_a   1.000
_cell.length_b   1.000
_cell.length_c   1.000
_cell.angle_alpha   90.00
_cell.angle_beta   90.00
_cell.angle_gamma   90.00
#
_symmetry.space_group_name_H-M   'P 1'
#
loop_
_entity.id
_entity.type
_entity.pdbx_description
1 polymer ?
#
loop_
_entity_poly.entity_id
_entity_poly.type
_entity_poly.pdbx_seq_one_letter_code
_entity_poly.pdbx_strand_id
1 'polypeptide(L)'
;MGKSTGSRFGRVLLWFTVLVALPAGAVGAYWLATLPDVAALAQRHPTETALMEARRAQAKEQGRSLRIQYMWMPLSRIAPSLQRAVVAAEDASFFAHEGFDWEGIKDAALYNLEVGEFKRGGSTITQQLAKNLYLSSERSLLRKAREALITRALEHRLTKERILELYLNVAEWGQGVFGAEAAARHHFGKPAKELTVEEAALLAAILPSPRRYDPIRHTAYLNRRQHHIIRWLERRSGRRPHAISNGRRSAESEELSLTQD
;
A
#
# COMPACT_ATOMS: atom_id res chain seq x y z
N MET A 1 47.52 -44.79 -16.87
CA MET A 1 47.57 -43.50 -16.13
C MET A 1 46.39 -42.63 -16.57
N GLY A 2 45.23 -42.73 -15.92
CA GLY A 2 44.08 -41.85 -16.14
C GLY A 2 43.99 -40.84 -15.01
N LYS A 3 44.33 -39.57 -15.25
CA LYS A 3 44.19 -38.51 -14.24
C LYS A 3 42.71 -38.15 -14.10
N SER A 4 42.17 -38.39 -12.91
CA SER A 4 40.82 -38.01 -12.45
C SER A 4 40.54 -36.51 -12.70
N THR A 5 39.83 -36.23 -13.80
CA THR A 5 39.33 -34.90 -14.19
C THR A 5 38.17 -34.43 -13.31
N GLY A 6 37.45 -35.34 -12.67
CA GLY A 6 36.30 -35.03 -11.81
C GLY A 6 36.65 -34.26 -10.52
N SER A 7 37.84 -34.48 -9.93
CA SER A 7 38.23 -33.83 -8.66
C SER A 7 38.58 -32.35 -8.79
N ARG A 8 38.97 -31.89 -9.99
CA ARG A 8 39.34 -30.48 -10.23
C ARG A 8 38.10 -29.64 -10.48
N PHE A 9 37.14 -30.18 -11.23
CA PHE A 9 35.86 -29.52 -11.48
C PHE A 9 35.04 -29.35 -10.19
N GLY A 10 34.98 -30.38 -9.34
CA GLY A 10 34.33 -30.28 -8.02
C GLY A 10 34.98 -29.27 -7.07
N ARG A 11 36.31 -29.14 -7.09
CA ARG A 11 37.02 -28.12 -6.30
C ARG A 11 36.80 -26.71 -6.83
N VAL A 12 36.79 -26.51 -8.14
CA VAL A 12 36.50 -25.20 -8.75
C VAL A 12 35.07 -24.77 -8.44
N LEU A 13 34.10 -25.68 -8.55
CA LEU A 13 32.71 -25.42 -8.21
C LEU A 13 32.55 -25.11 -6.71
N LEU A 14 33.22 -25.88 -5.83
CA LEU A 14 33.24 -25.62 -4.38
C LEU A 14 33.81 -24.23 -4.05
N TRP A 15 34.97 -23.88 -4.62
CA TRP A 15 35.58 -22.56 -4.40
C TRP A 15 34.73 -21.43 -4.97
N PHE A 16 34.07 -21.63 -6.11
CA PHE A 16 33.12 -20.67 -6.66
C PHE A 16 31.91 -20.47 -5.75
N THR A 17 31.32 -21.56 -5.24
CA THR A 17 30.23 -21.49 -4.27
C THR A 17 30.68 -20.77 -2.99
N VAL A 18 31.86 -21.05 -2.48
CA VAL A 18 32.42 -20.36 -1.30
C VAL A 18 32.66 -18.86 -1.57
N LEU A 19 33.23 -18.52 -2.73
CA LEU A 19 33.51 -17.14 -3.15
C LEU A 19 32.26 -16.29 -3.35
N VAL A 20 31.12 -16.89 -3.68
CA VAL A 20 29.84 -16.18 -3.83
C VAL A 20 29.02 -16.21 -2.54
N ALA A 21 28.96 -17.36 -1.88
CA ALA A 21 28.15 -17.56 -0.68
C ALA A 21 28.69 -16.79 0.53
N LEU A 22 30.02 -16.69 0.70
CA LEU A 22 30.60 -15.94 1.82
C LEU A 22 30.30 -14.43 1.72
N PRO A 23 30.57 -13.73 0.60
CA PRO A 23 30.19 -12.33 0.46
C PRO A 23 28.67 -12.11 0.54
N ALA A 24 27.86 -12.97 -0.08
CA ALA A 24 26.41 -12.88 0.03
C ALA A 24 25.93 -13.06 1.49
N GLY A 25 26.52 -14.01 2.21
CA GLY A 25 26.29 -14.23 3.64
C GLY A 25 26.72 -13.04 4.48
N ALA A 26 27.88 -12.43 4.19
CA ALA A 26 28.37 -11.24 4.87
C ALA A 26 27.46 -10.02 4.62
N VAL A 27 26.98 -9.82 3.39
CA VAL A 27 26.00 -8.78 3.05
C VAL A 27 24.68 -9.02 3.78
N GLY A 28 24.19 -10.26 3.81
CA GLY A 28 22.98 -10.63 4.55
C GLY A 28 23.13 -10.39 6.05
N ALA A 29 24.25 -10.80 6.64
CA ALA A 29 24.56 -10.57 8.05
C ALA A 29 24.69 -9.08 8.37
N TYR A 30 25.35 -8.31 7.51
CA TYR A 30 25.43 -6.86 7.61
C TYR A 30 24.03 -6.24 7.59
N TRP A 31 23.18 -6.61 6.64
CA TRP A 31 21.80 -6.08 6.59
C TRP A 31 21.01 -6.42 7.83
N LEU A 32 21.10 -7.65 8.34
CA LEU A 32 20.45 -8.06 9.58
C LEU A 32 20.95 -7.24 10.77
N ALA A 33 22.26 -6.99 10.86
CA ALA A 33 22.87 -6.18 11.89
C ALA A 33 22.52 -4.68 11.78
N THR A 34 22.24 -4.19 10.57
CA THR A 34 21.85 -2.80 10.30
C THR A 34 20.37 -2.63 10.00
N LEU A 35 19.51 -3.61 10.34
CA LEU A 35 18.08 -3.43 10.19
C LEU A 35 17.62 -2.29 11.08
N PRO A 36 16.68 -1.44 10.62
CA PRO A 36 16.13 -0.39 11.45
C PRO A 36 15.47 -1.00 12.69
N ASP A 37 15.57 -0.31 13.83
CA ASP A 37 14.85 -0.71 15.04
C ASP A 37 13.35 -0.47 14.86
N VAL A 38 12.67 -1.49 14.36
CA VAL A 38 11.21 -1.50 14.19
C VAL A 38 10.48 -1.75 15.50
N ALA A 39 11.15 -2.25 16.56
CA ALA A 39 10.50 -2.53 17.84
C ALA A 39 10.10 -1.22 18.53
N ALA A 40 10.89 -0.16 18.35
CA ALA A 40 10.55 1.19 18.76
C ALA A 40 9.17 1.66 18.25
N LEU A 41 8.75 1.19 17.06
CA LEU A 41 7.48 1.57 16.46
C LEU A 41 6.27 1.03 17.21
N ALA A 42 6.45 0.08 18.14
CA ALA A 42 5.36 -0.40 19.00
C ALA A 42 4.78 0.72 19.88
N GLN A 43 5.62 1.69 20.27
CA GLN A 43 5.25 2.77 21.17
C GLN A 43 5.44 4.16 20.55
N ARG A 44 6.42 4.30 19.64
CA ARG A 44 6.75 5.57 18.99
C ARG A 44 6.18 5.62 17.58
N HIS A 45 5.86 6.82 17.13
CA HIS A 45 5.45 7.06 15.75
C HIS A 45 6.57 7.79 14.98
N PRO A 46 6.74 7.52 13.68
CA PRO A 46 7.72 8.21 12.86
C PRO A 46 7.31 9.67 12.66
N THR A 47 8.27 10.59 12.80
CA THR A 47 8.09 12.01 12.46
C THR A 47 8.41 12.30 10.99
N GLU A 48 9.28 11.51 10.40
CA GLU A 48 9.67 11.55 8.99
C GLU A 48 9.92 10.13 8.48
N THR A 49 9.80 9.92 7.17
CA THR A 49 9.96 8.61 6.53
C THR A 49 10.75 8.72 5.24
N ALA A 50 11.35 7.61 4.79
CA ALA A 50 12.08 7.56 3.53
C ALA A 50 11.22 8.00 2.33
N LEU A 51 9.91 7.72 2.35
CA LEU A 51 8.99 8.20 1.32
C LEU A 51 8.85 9.73 1.33
N MET A 52 8.70 10.35 2.50
CA MET A 52 8.61 11.82 2.61
C MET A 52 9.89 12.50 2.13
N GLU A 53 11.06 11.99 2.54
CA GLU A 53 12.36 12.48 2.09
C GLU A 53 12.51 12.35 0.57
N ALA A 54 12.18 11.18 0.01
CA ALA A 54 12.23 10.95 -1.43
C ALA A 54 11.31 11.91 -2.20
N ARG A 55 10.15 12.26 -1.66
CA ARG A 55 9.25 13.26 -2.27
C ARG A 55 9.83 14.67 -2.23
N ARG A 56 10.47 15.08 -1.14
CA ARG A 56 11.18 16.37 -1.07
C ARG A 56 12.34 16.42 -2.07
N ALA A 57 13.14 15.37 -2.14
CA ALA A 57 14.26 15.28 -3.08
C ALA A 57 13.79 15.38 -4.54
N GLN A 58 12.76 14.61 -4.91
CA GLN A 58 12.18 14.65 -6.26
C GLN A 58 11.65 16.05 -6.63
N ALA A 59 11.01 16.75 -5.70
CA ALA A 59 10.55 18.12 -5.95
C ALA A 59 11.73 19.08 -6.16
N LYS A 60 12.76 18.96 -5.33
CA LYS A 60 13.97 19.79 -5.43
C LYS A 60 14.71 19.59 -6.76
N GLU A 61 14.83 18.36 -7.22
CA GLU A 61 15.40 18.03 -8.55
C GLU A 61 14.62 18.68 -9.69
N GLN A 62 13.31 18.89 -9.52
CA GLN A 62 12.44 19.57 -10.49
C GLN A 62 12.44 21.11 -10.32
N GLY A 63 13.31 21.66 -9.48
CA GLY A 63 13.34 23.10 -9.17
C GLY A 63 12.13 23.58 -8.38
N ARG A 64 11.41 22.69 -7.71
CA ARG A 64 10.22 22.99 -6.91
C ARG A 64 10.50 22.75 -5.42
N SER A 65 9.78 23.45 -4.56
CA SER A 65 9.70 23.10 -3.14
C SER A 65 8.43 22.27 -2.89
N LEU A 66 8.53 21.28 -2.01
CA LEU A 66 7.38 20.48 -1.57
C LEU A 66 7.17 20.66 -0.08
N ARG A 67 6.01 21.20 0.29
CA ARG A 67 5.55 21.22 1.68
C ARG A 67 4.88 19.90 2.01
N ILE A 68 5.43 19.19 2.99
CA ILE A 68 4.81 17.99 3.55
C ILE A 68 3.71 18.40 4.54
N GLN A 69 2.49 17.94 4.29
CA GLN A 69 1.37 17.98 5.22
C GLN A 69 1.29 16.60 5.85
N TYR A 70 1.65 16.49 7.13
CA TYR A 70 1.66 15.25 7.87
C TYR A 70 1.01 15.46 9.23
N MET A 71 0.01 14.64 9.53
CA MET A 71 -0.71 14.69 10.81
C MET A 71 -0.91 13.27 11.33
N TRP A 72 -0.24 12.95 12.44
CA TRP A 72 -0.40 11.67 13.10
C TRP A 72 -1.76 11.58 13.81
N MET A 73 -2.41 10.42 13.69
CA MET A 73 -3.66 10.12 14.39
C MET A 73 -3.66 8.65 14.85
N PRO A 74 -3.97 8.36 16.14
CA PRO A 74 -4.14 6.99 16.58
C PRO A 74 -5.31 6.32 15.84
N LEU A 75 -5.22 5.00 15.66
CA LEU A 75 -6.17 4.21 14.87
C LEU A 75 -7.61 4.36 15.38
N SER A 76 -7.78 4.43 16.69
CA SER A 76 -9.07 4.64 17.36
C SER A 76 -9.77 5.96 17.02
N ARG A 77 -9.02 6.94 16.48
CA ARG A 77 -9.54 8.22 15.99
C ARG A 77 -9.63 8.30 14.47
N ILE A 78 -9.32 7.22 13.76
CA ILE A 78 -9.55 7.09 12.32
C ILE A 78 -10.87 6.32 12.11
N ALA A 79 -11.74 6.80 11.22
CA ALA A 79 -13.04 6.17 10.99
C ALA A 79 -12.90 4.66 10.68
N PRO A 80 -13.68 3.77 11.34
CA PRO A 80 -13.65 2.34 11.04
C PRO A 80 -14.04 1.99 9.60
N SER A 81 -14.74 2.88 8.91
CA SER A 81 -15.00 2.79 7.47
C SER A 81 -13.68 2.87 6.68
N LEU A 82 -12.82 3.85 6.96
CA LEU A 82 -11.53 4.01 6.29
C LEU A 82 -10.59 2.84 6.57
N GLN A 83 -10.48 2.40 7.82
CA GLN A 83 -9.65 1.26 8.19
C GLN A 83 -10.00 0.02 7.34
N ARG A 84 -11.29 -0.31 7.26
CA ARG A 84 -11.77 -1.46 6.48
C ARG A 84 -11.67 -1.23 4.97
N ALA A 85 -11.91 -0.01 4.50
CA ALA A 85 -11.84 0.31 3.08
C ALA A 85 -10.42 0.14 2.54
N VAL A 86 -9.41 0.56 3.31
CA VAL A 86 -7.99 0.40 2.98
C VAL A 86 -7.59 -1.06 2.95
N VAL A 87 -7.95 -1.84 3.97
CA VAL A 87 -7.75 -3.29 3.98
C VAL A 87 -8.40 -3.92 2.74
N ALA A 88 -9.65 -3.59 2.43
CA ALA A 88 -10.33 -4.12 1.25
C ALA A 88 -9.65 -3.77 -0.09
N ALA A 89 -9.07 -2.57 -0.20
CA ALA A 89 -8.51 -2.04 -1.44
C ALA A 89 -7.07 -2.47 -1.70
N GLU A 90 -6.28 -2.61 -0.64
CA GLU A 90 -4.83 -2.87 -0.72
C GLU A 90 -4.48 -4.31 -0.36
N ASP A 91 -5.18 -4.92 0.60
CA ASP A 91 -4.77 -6.19 1.22
C ASP A 91 -5.94 -6.88 1.96
N ALA A 92 -6.85 -7.52 1.21
CA ALA A 92 -8.12 -8.02 1.76
C ALA A 92 -7.95 -9.17 2.78
N SER A 93 -6.79 -9.81 2.78
CA SER A 93 -6.36 -10.90 3.66
C SER A 93 -5.42 -10.42 4.77
N PHE A 94 -5.22 -9.10 4.95
CA PHE A 94 -4.25 -8.49 5.88
C PHE A 94 -4.16 -9.12 7.27
N PHE A 95 -5.31 -9.42 7.88
CA PHE A 95 -5.39 -10.00 9.23
C PHE A 95 -5.14 -11.52 9.28
N ALA A 96 -5.09 -12.19 8.13
CA ALA A 96 -4.95 -13.64 8.02
C ALA A 96 -3.50 -14.08 7.72
N HIS A 97 -2.65 -13.20 7.18
CA HIS A 97 -1.26 -13.54 6.83
C HIS A 97 -0.24 -12.80 7.71
N GLU A 98 1.03 -13.22 7.67
CA GLU A 98 2.15 -12.60 8.42
C GLU A 98 3.08 -11.80 7.50
N GLY A 99 2.54 -10.77 6.84
CA GLY A 99 3.28 -9.86 5.96
C GLY A 99 3.38 -10.27 4.49
N PHE A 100 3.09 -11.52 4.13
CA PHE A 100 3.08 -11.98 2.74
C PHE A 100 1.79 -12.76 2.45
N ASP A 101 1.02 -12.28 1.47
CA ASP A 101 -0.13 -13.01 0.94
C ASP A 101 0.34 -13.93 -0.19
N TRP A 102 0.76 -15.16 0.17
CA TRP A 102 1.27 -16.13 -0.80
C TRP A 102 0.21 -16.58 -1.80
N GLU A 103 -1.04 -16.69 -1.37
CA GLU A 103 -2.19 -17.02 -2.24
C GLU A 103 -2.46 -15.85 -3.20
N GLY A 104 -2.53 -14.62 -2.68
CA GLY A 104 -2.70 -13.42 -3.50
C GLY A 104 -1.55 -13.20 -4.49
N ILE A 105 -0.30 -13.50 -4.10
CA ILE A 105 0.86 -13.46 -5.01
C ILE A 105 0.71 -14.48 -6.14
N LYS A 106 0.30 -15.71 -5.81
CA LYS A 106 0.05 -16.76 -6.81
C LYS A 106 -1.06 -16.35 -7.77
N ASP A 107 -2.19 -15.86 -7.27
CA ASP A 107 -3.32 -15.42 -8.07
C ASP A 107 -2.98 -14.23 -8.97
N ALA A 108 -2.20 -13.27 -8.45
CA ALA A 108 -1.70 -12.15 -9.23
C ALA A 108 -0.75 -12.61 -10.35
N ALA A 109 0.12 -13.58 -10.07
CA ALA A 109 1.04 -14.14 -11.06
C ALA A 109 0.29 -14.89 -12.17
N LEU A 110 -0.69 -15.72 -11.82
CA LEU A 110 -1.54 -16.44 -12.79
C LEU A 110 -2.31 -15.46 -13.67
N TYR A 111 -2.94 -14.43 -13.07
CA TYR A 111 -3.66 -13.41 -13.83
C TYR A 111 -2.74 -12.64 -14.79
N ASN A 112 -1.55 -12.22 -14.33
CA ASN A 112 -0.59 -11.49 -15.16
C ASN A 112 -0.06 -12.36 -16.32
N LEU A 113 0.09 -13.67 -16.10
CA LEU A 113 0.46 -14.62 -17.14
C LEU A 113 -0.67 -14.78 -18.17
N GLU A 114 -1.91 -14.90 -17.72
CA GLU A 114 -3.09 -15.02 -18.58
C GLU A 114 -3.30 -13.80 -19.47
N VAL A 115 -3.14 -12.59 -18.92
CA VAL A 115 -3.32 -11.33 -19.67
C VAL A 115 -2.05 -10.85 -20.38
N GLY A 116 -0.92 -11.54 -20.20
CA GLY A 116 0.38 -11.18 -20.81
C GLY A 116 0.97 -9.84 -20.34
N GLU A 117 0.42 -9.21 -19.30
CA GLU A 117 0.81 -7.88 -18.82
C GLU A 117 0.86 -7.85 -17.29
N PHE A 118 1.82 -7.09 -16.73
CA PHE A 118 1.94 -6.89 -15.29
C PHE A 118 0.89 -5.89 -14.77
N LYS A 119 -0.36 -6.35 -14.62
CA LYS A 119 -1.51 -5.52 -14.22
C LYS A 119 -1.80 -5.54 -12.72
N ARG A 120 -1.57 -6.68 -12.06
CA ARG A 120 -1.82 -6.85 -10.62
C ARG A 120 -0.50 -6.93 -9.85
N GLY A 121 -0.35 -6.07 -8.85
CA GLY A 121 0.71 -6.18 -7.84
C GLY A 121 0.25 -7.05 -6.68
N GLY A 122 1.17 -7.81 -6.07
CA GLY A 122 0.90 -8.65 -4.90
C GLY A 122 1.60 -8.18 -3.64
N SER A 123 1.75 -6.85 -3.43
CA SER A 123 2.40 -6.33 -2.21
C SER A 123 1.38 -6.03 -1.12
N THR A 124 1.59 -6.60 0.06
CA THR A 124 0.74 -6.44 1.24
C THR A 124 0.89 -5.07 1.90
N ILE A 125 -0.02 -4.72 2.82
CA ILE A 125 0.07 -3.48 3.61
C ILE A 125 1.41 -3.40 4.36
N THR A 126 1.88 -4.50 4.96
CA THR A 126 3.13 -4.53 5.71
C THR A 126 4.35 -4.33 4.80
N GLN A 127 4.35 -4.92 3.61
CA GLN A 127 5.41 -4.69 2.61
C GLN A 127 5.46 -3.23 2.17
N GLN A 128 4.28 -2.65 1.92
CA GLN A 128 4.18 -1.25 1.58
C GLN A 128 4.63 -0.34 2.72
N LEU A 129 4.28 -0.66 3.97
CA LEU A 129 4.74 0.06 5.16
C LEU A 129 6.27 0.02 5.29
N ALA A 130 6.88 -1.17 5.18
CA ALA A 130 8.33 -1.36 5.22
C ALA A 130 9.03 -0.48 4.19
N LYS A 131 8.52 -0.48 2.95
CA LYS A 131 9.02 0.36 1.87
C LYS A 131 8.89 1.84 2.20
N ASN A 132 7.71 2.29 2.62
CA ASN A 132 7.45 3.71 2.84
C ASN A 132 8.24 4.29 4.02
N LEU A 133 8.47 3.49 5.07
CA LEU A 133 9.24 3.90 6.25
C LEU A 133 10.73 4.05 5.94
N TYR A 134 11.34 3.06 5.29
CA TYR A 134 12.80 2.88 5.35
C TYR A 134 13.51 2.74 4.02
N LEU A 135 12.79 2.58 2.90
CA LEU A 135 13.42 2.26 1.63
C LEU A 135 13.22 3.37 0.60
N SER A 136 14.25 3.55 -0.23
CA SER A 136 14.20 4.45 -1.38
C SER A 136 13.19 3.96 -2.43
N SER A 137 12.84 4.85 -3.36
CA SER A 137 11.96 4.57 -4.50
C SER A 137 12.62 3.73 -5.61
N GLU A 138 13.88 3.34 -5.44
CA GLU A 138 14.65 2.56 -6.42
C GLU A 138 13.95 1.23 -6.76
N ARG A 139 14.03 0.75 -8.00
CA ARG A 139 13.46 -0.55 -8.37
C ARG A 139 14.56 -1.58 -8.57
N SER A 140 15.04 -2.17 -7.48
CA SER A 140 16.04 -3.26 -7.52
C SER A 140 15.63 -4.48 -6.71
N LEU A 141 16.11 -5.66 -7.12
CA LEU A 141 15.90 -6.93 -6.40
C LEU A 141 16.49 -6.88 -4.98
N LEU A 142 17.65 -6.22 -4.82
CA LEU A 142 18.28 -6.01 -3.52
C LEU A 142 17.39 -5.19 -2.58
N ARG A 143 16.79 -4.10 -3.08
CA ARG A 143 15.80 -3.34 -2.29
C ARG A 143 14.60 -4.21 -1.91
N LYS A 144 14.09 -5.04 -2.82
CA LYS A 144 12.95 -5.93 -2.52
C LYS A 144 13.32 -7.01 -1.49
N ALA A 145 14.55 -7.52 -1.48
CA ALA A 145 15.04 -8.41 -0.44
C ALA A 145 15.10 -7.73 0.94
N ARG A 146 15.61 -6.49 1.00
CA ARG A 146 15.56 -5.69 2.24
C ARG A 146 14.14 -5.41 2.72
N GLU A 147 13.24 -5.10 1.79
CA GLU A 147 11.80 -4.94 2.09
C GLU A 147 11.24 -6.20 2.75
N ALA A 148 11.59 -7.38 2.25
CA ALA A 148 11.13 -8.64 2.83
C ALA A 148 11.63 -8.85 4.27
N LEU A 149 12.90 -8.54 4.54
CA LEU A 149 13.48 -8.63 5.89
C LEU A 149 12.78 -7.67 6.87
N ILE A 150 12.58 -6.42 6.47
CA ILE A 150 11.89 -5.41 7.28
C ILE A 150 10.42 -5.79 7.49
N THR A 151 9.75 -6.31 6.46
CA THR A 151 8.36 -6.80 6.53
C THR A 151 8.24 -7.87 7.61
N ARG A 152 9.15 -8.87 7.60
CA ARG A 152 9.15 -9.93 8.61
C ARG A 152 9.43 -9.37 10.01
N ALA A 153 10.34 -8.41 10.13
CA ALA A 153 10.64 -7.77 11.41
C ALA A 153 9.44 -6.98 11.96
N LEU A 154 8.69 -6.26 11.11
CA LEU A 154 7.48 -5.53 11.50
C LEU A 154 6.40 -6.50 12.02
N GLU A 155 6.10 -7.56 11.28
CA GLU A 155 5.09 -8.56 11.68
C GLU A 155 5.45 -9.29 12.97
N HIS A 156 6.74 -9.53 13.22
CA HIS A 156 7.19 -10.18 14.44
C HIS A 156 7.15 -9.25 15.66
N ARG A 157 7.25 -7.93 15.46
CA ARG A 157 7.41 -6.97 16.58
C ARG A 157 6.14 -6.17 16.87
N LEU A 158 5.21 -6.09 15.94
CA LEU A 158 4.03 -5.21 16.02
C LEU A 158 2.74 -6.03 15.83
N THR A 159 1.66 -5.57 16.48
CA THR A 159 0.33 -6.12 16.21
C THR A 159 -0.21 -5.63 14.86
N LYS A 160 -1.19 -6.35 14.32
CA LYS A 160 -1.85 -5.97 13.04
C LYS A 160 -2.49 -4.59 13.11
N GLU A 161 -3.12 -4.26 14.23
CA GLU A 161 -3.70 -2.94 14.48
C GLU A 161 -2.61 -1.87 14.46
N ARG A 162 -1.44 -2.14 15.07
CA ARG A 162 -0.33 -1.19 15.08
C ARG A 162 0.26 -0.99 13.69
N ILE A 163 0.40 -2.05 12.91
CA ILE A 163 0.86 -1.99 11.52
C ILE A 163 -0.13 -1.16 10.67
N LEU A 164 -1.43 -1.41 10.82
CA LEU A 164 -2.45 -0.64 10.11
C LEU A 164 -2.45 0.84 10.52
N GLU A 165 -2.29 1.15 11.81
CA GLU A 165 -2.14 2.52 12.31
C GLU A 165 -0.96 3.23 11.65
N LEU A 166 0.22 2.60 11.65
CA LEU A 166 1.42 3.13 11.02
C LEU A 166 1.20 3.34 9.52
N TYR A 167 0.63 2.36 8.82
CA TYR A 167 0.37 2.45 7.40
C TYR A 167 -0.56 3.63 7.06
N LEU A 168 -1.68 3.75 7.77
CA LEU A 168 -2.66 4.82 7.53
C LEU A 168 -2.06 6.21 7.76
N ASN A 169 -1.06 6.34 8.64
CA ASN A 169 -0.37 7.59 8.90
C ASN A 169 0.80 7.85 7.93
N VAL A 170 1.47 6.81 7.44
CA VAL A 170 2.67 6.95 6.59
C VAL A 170 2.34 6.96 5.10
N ALA A 171 1.16 6.45 4.70
CA ALA A 171 0.73 6.47 3.31
C ALA A 171 0.63 7.92 2.75
N GLU A 172 0.99 8.07 1.49
CA GLU A 172 0.78 9.30 0.71
C GLU A 172 -0.63 9.25 0.11
N TRP A 173 -1.44 10.26 0.37
CA TRP A 173 -2.84 10.36 -0.07
C TRP A 173 -3.05 11.47 -1.10
N GLY A 174 -1.99 12.18 -1.47
CA GLY A 174 -2.02 13.31 -2.40
C GLY A 174 -0.62 13.89 -2.53
N GLN A 175 -0.45 14.92 -3.36
CA GLN A 175 0.85 15.54 -3.53
C GLN A 175 1.33 16.21 -2.23
N GLY A 176 2.28 15.56 -1.54
CA GLY A 176 2.79 16.04 -0.26
C GLY A 176 1.83 15.85 0.93
N VAL A 177 0.76 15.06 0.78
CA VAL A 177 -0.23 14.81 1.83
C VAL A 177 -0.03 13.41 2.40
N PHE A 178 0.33 13.33 3.67
CA PHE A 178 0.69 12.09 4.36
C PHE A 178 -0.17 11.89 5.59
N GLY A 179 -0.69 10.68 5.72
CA GLY A 179 -1.52 10.28 6.84
C GLY A 179 -3.00 10.58 6.66
N ALA A 180 -3.82 9.67 7.21
CA ALA A 180 -5.27 9.68 7.05
C ALA A 180 -5.92 10.98 7.53
N GLU A 181 -5.43 11.58 8.62
CA GLU A 181 -5.96 12.84 9.14
C GLU A 181 -5.67 14.02 8.20
N ALA A 182 -4.44 14.12 7.70
CA ALA A 182 -4.12 15.15 6.72
C ALA A 182 -4.92 14.95 5.42
N ALA A 183 -5.10 13.70 4.99
CA ALA A 183 -5.90 13.37 3.81
C ALA A 183 -7.37 13.77 3.94
N ALA A 184 -8.01 13.41 5.07
CA ALA A 184 -9.40 13.73 5.33
C ALA A 184 -9.65 15.25 5.31
N ARG A 185 -8.76 16.01 5.95
CA ARG A 185 -8.83 17.48 5.95
C ARG A 185 -8.55 18.08 4.58
N HIS A 186 -7.55 17.56 3.87
CA HIS A 186 -7.16 18.06 2.56
C HIS A 186 -8.25 17.86 1.52
N HIS A 187 -8.88 16.69 1.50
CA HIS A 187 -9.87 16.33 0.47
C HIS A 187 -11.32 16.63 0.87
N PHE A 188 -11.70 16.52 2.14
CA PHE A 188 -13.09 16.66 2.56
C PHE A 188 -13.32 17.75 3.60
N GLY A 189 -12.26 18.45 4.02
CA GLY A 189 -12.36 19.55 4.99
C GLY A 189 -12.75 19.11 6.40
N LYS A 190 -12.63 17.82 6.75
CA LYS A 190 -13.09 17.27 8.04
C LYS A 190 -12.12 16.27 8.68
N PRO A 191 -12.26 15.99 9.99
CA PRO A 191 -11.43 15.01 10.69
C PRO A 191 -11.59 13.60 10.11
N ALA A 192 -10.53 12.78 10.15
CA ALA A 192 -10.56 11.40 9.65
C ALA A 192 -11.56 10.50 10.39
N LYS A 193 -11.96 10.88 11.62
CA LYS A 193 -12.99 10.18 12.40
C LYS A 193 -14.40 10.32 11.81
N GLU A 194 -14.64 11.37 11.03
CA GLU A 194 -15.96 11.75 10.49
C GLU A 194 -16.15 11.34 9.02
N LEU A 195 -15.22 10.56 8.47
CA LEU A 195 -15.33 10.04 7.11
C LEU A 195 -16.50 9.08 6.97
N THR A 196 -17.36 9.34 5.98
CA THR A 196 -18.44 8.42 5.59
C THR A 196 -17.85 7.16 4.94
N VAL A 197 -18.71 6.16 4.68
CA VAL A 197 -18.28 4.95 3.97
C VAL A 197 -17.85 5.28 2.55
N GLU A 198 -18.55 6.21 1.90
CA GLU A 198 -18.33 6.63 0.52
C GLU A 198 -16.99 7.36 0.38
N GLU A 199 -16.70 8.30 1.27
CA GLU A 199 -15.45 9.06 1.28
C GLU A 199 -14.25 8.18 1.65
N ALA A 200 -14.44 7.29 2.64
CA ALA A 200 -13.44 6.29 3.01
C ALA A 200 -13.10 5.39 1.82
N ALA A 201 -14.10 4.94 1.07
CA ALA A 201 -13.90 4.14 -0.14
C ALA A 201 -13.22 4.92 -1.26
N LEU A 202 -13.48 6.22 -1.41
CA LEU A 202 -12.77 7.08 -2.38
C LEU A 202 -11.30 7.26 -2.00
N LEU A 203 -11.00 7.52 -0.72
CA LEU A 203 -9.61 7.61 -0.25
C LEU A 203 -8.86 6.29 -0.48
N ALA A 204 -9.46 5.16 -0.11
CA ALA A 204 -8.84 3.87 -0.37
C ALA A 204 -8.68 3.59 -1.87
N ALA A 205 -9.58 4.10 -2.72
CA ALA A 205 -9.49 3.92 -4.17
C ALA A 205 -8.29 4.64 -4.82
N ILE A 206 -7.82 5.75 -4.24
CA ILE A 206 -6.69 6.52 -4.80
C ILE A 206 -5.31 6.01 -4.40
N LEU A 207 -5.19 5.19 -3.35
CA LEU A 207 -3.91 4.71 -2.79
C LEU A 207 -2.94 4.09 -3.81
N PRO A 208 -3.37 3.36 -4.86
CA PRO A 208 -2.45 2.87 -5.88
C PRO A 208 -1.75 3.97 -6.69
N SER A 209 -2.32 5.17 -6.74
CA SER A 209 -1.82 6.30 -7.55
C SER A 209 -2.27 7.66 -6.96
N PRO A 210 -1.84 8.00 -5.74
CA PRO A 210 -2.40 9.09 -4.94
C PRO A 210 -2.08 10.48 -5.50
N ARG A 211 -1.01 10.60 -6.29
CA ARG A 211 -0.64 11.84 -6.98
C ARG A 211 -1.32 12.02 -8.34
N ARG A 212 -1.99 10.98 -8.85
CA ARG A 212 -2.66 11.01 -10.16
C ARG A 212 -4.15 11.30 -10.03
N TYR A 213 -4.77 10.83 -8.95
CA TYR A 213 -6.20 10.90 -8.73
C TYR A 213 -6.51 11.82 -7.55
N ASP A 214 -7.60 12.57 -7.68
CA ASP A 214 -8.20 13.36 -6.61
C ASP A 214 -9.54 12.68 -6.26
N PRO A 215 -9.76 12.25 -5.01
CA PRO A 215 -10.97 11.55 -4.60
C PRO A 215 -12.25 12.39 -4.76
N ILE A 216 -12.13 13.73 -4.79
CA ILE A 216 -13.25 14.64 -5.05
C ILE A 216 -13.59 14.68 -6.55
N ARG A 217 -12.59 14.46 -7.42
CA ARG A 217 -12.77 14.45 -8.87
C ARG A 217 -13.17 13.06 -9.34
N HIS A 218 -14.46 12.77 -9.23
CA HIS A 218 -15.05 11.51 -9.66
C HIS A 218 -14.72 11.18 -11.12
N THR A 219 -13.92 10.14 -11.32
CA THR A 219 -13.66 9.56 -12.65
C THR A 219 -14.35 8.20 -12.76
N ALA A 220 -14.61 7.73 -13.98
CA ALA A 220 -15.16 6.39 -14.19
C ALA A 220 -14.29 5.28 -13.55
N TYR A 221 -12.97 5.47 -13.54
CA TYR A 221 -12.04 4.57 -12.85
C TYR A 221 -12.28 4.56 -11.33
N LEU A 222 -12.28 5.75 -10.70
CA LEU A 222 -12.46 5.87 -9.25
C LEU A 222 -13.83 5.37 -8.81
N ASN A 223 -14.89 5.74 -9.53
CA ASN A 223 -16.23 5.28 -9.22
C ASN A 223 -16.29 3.75 -9.23
N ARG A 224 -15.77 3.08 -10.27
CA ARG A 224 -15.76 1.60 -10.32
C ARG A 224 -15.01 0.99 -9.12
N ARG A 225 -13.86 1.54 -8.75
CA ARG A 225 -13.07 1.06 -7.62
C ARG A 225 -13.76 1.31 -6.28
N GLN A 226 -14.35 2.49 -6.09
CA GLN A 226 -15.16 2.84 -4.92
C GLN A 226 -16.33 1.87 -4.74
N HIS A 227 -17.13 1.61 -5.79
CA HIS A 227 -18.24 0.65 -5.72
C HIS A 227 -17.77 -0.76 -5.38
N HIS A 228 -16.61 -1.20 -5.90
CA HIS A 228 -16.05 -2.49 -5.54
C HIS A 228 -15.70 -2.57 -4.04
N ILE A 229 -15.08 -1.52 -3.50
CA ILE A 229 -14.74 -1.42 -2.08
C ILE A 229 -16.00 -1.40 -1.21
N ILE A 230 -17.00 -0.57 -1.54
CA ILE A 230 -18.28 -0.50 -0.80
C ILE A 230 -18.96 -1.87 -0.76
N ARG A 231 -19.10 -2.55 -1.91
CA ARG A 231 -19.69 -3.90 -1.96
C ARG A 231 -18.92 -4.93 -1.12
N TRP A 232 -17.61 -4.77 -0.97
CA TRP A 232 -16.83 -5.62 -0.08
C TRP A 232 -17.17 -5.33 1.39
N LEU A 233 -17.29 -4.05 1.77
CA LEU A 233 -17.64 -3.63 3.14
C LEU A 233 -19.05 -4.08 3.56
N GLU A 234 -20.01 -3.98 2.65
CA GLU A 234 -21.40 -4.39 2.85
C GLU A 234 -21.50 -5.90 3.11
N ARG A 235 -20.90 -6.73 2.23
CA ARG A 235 -20.88 -8.19 2.39
C ARG A 235 -20.33 -8.62 3.74
N ARG A 236 -19.30 -7.95 4.24
CA ARG A 236 -18.64 -8.30 5.51
C ARG A 236 -19.33 -7.72 6.75
N SER A 237 -20.24 -6.75 6.58
CA SER A 237 -21.03 -6.17 7.67
C SER A 237 -22.46 -6.72 7.75
N GLY A 238 -22.85 -7.62 6.83
CA GLY A 238 -24.22 -8.13 6.74
C GLY A 238 -25.25 -7.10 6.27
N ARG A 239 -24.83 -5.88 5.89
CA ARG A 239 -25.70 -4.85 5.33
C ARG A 239 -25.93 -5.12 3.83
N ARG A 240 -27.19 -5.07 3.38
CA ARG A 240 -27.52 -5.16 1.94
C ARG A 240 -27.06 -3.90 1.20
N PRO A 241 -26.72 -3.99 -0.10
CA PRO A 241 -26.30 -2.83 -0.87
C PRO A 241 -27.35 -1.73 -0.83
N HIS A 242 -26.96 -0.53 -0.42
CA HIS A 242 -27.85 0.62 -0.56
C HIS A 242 -27.96 0.90 -2.06
N ALA A 243 -29.16 0.72 -2.62
CA ALA A 243 -29.43 1.10 -4.00
C ALA A 243 -29.08 2.59 -4.13
N ILE A 244 -28.04 2.88 -4.92
CA ILE A 244 -27.70 4.25 -5.28
C ILE A 244 -28.91 4.79 -6.03
N SER A 245 -29.66 5.66 -5.36
CA SER A 245 -30.77 6.38 -5.98
C SER A 245 -30.17 7.25 -7.07
N ASN A 246 -30.21 6.77 -8.31
CA ASN A 246 -30.05 7.62 -9.47
C ASN A 246 -31.21 8.62 -9.48
N GLY A 247 -31.01 9.76 -8.79
CA GLY A 247 -31.88 10.94 -8.82
C GLY A 247 -31.82 11.67 -10.16
N ARG A 248 -31.95 10.93 -11.27
CA ARG A 248 -32.13 11.42 -12.63
C ARG A 248 -33.06 10.48 -13.39
N ARG A 249 -34.29 10.39 -12.92
CA ARG A 249 -35.40 9.82 -13.71
C ARG A 249 -36.78 10.35 -13.34
N SER A 250 -36.86 11.46 -12.60
CA SER A 250 -38.13 12.13 -12.25
C SER A 250 -38.26 13.53 -12.85
N ALA A 251 -37.29 14.02 -13.63
CA ALA A 251 -37.40 15.31 -14.31
C ALA A 251 -37.72 15.18 -15.82
N GLU A 252 -37.47 14.02 -16.44
CA GLU A 252 -37.81 13.78 -17.86
C GLU A 252 -39.25 13.29 -18.07
N SER A 253 -39.97 12.93 -17.00
CA SER A 253 -41.38 12.51 -17.08
C SER A 253 -42.39 13.66 -16.90
N GLU A 254 -41.96 14.84 -16.44
CA GLU A 254 -42.82 16.03 -16.34
C GLU A 254 -42.69 16.95 -17.57
N GLU A 255 -41.59 16.88 -18.33
CA GLU A 255 -41.40 17.72 -19.54
C GLU A 255 -42.12 17.15 -20.78
N LEU A 256 -42.48 15.86 -20.76
CA LEU A 256 -43.23 15.17 -21.82
C LEU A 256 -44.76 15.26 -21.69
N SER A 257 -45.30 15.84 -20.61
CA SER A 257 -46.74 16.10 -20.46
C SER A 257 -47.16 17.55 -20.69
N LEU A 258 -46.21 18.47 -20.90
CA LEU A 258 -46.47 19.91 -21.07
C LEU A 258 -46.31 20.40 -22.52
N THR A 259 -46.11 19.49 -23.48
CA THR A 259 -45.99 19.80 -24.92
C THR A 259 -47.11 19.19 -25.78
N GLN A 260 -48.17 18.68 -25.14
CA GLN A 260 -49.41 18.30 -25.81
C GLN A 260 -50.59 18.93 -25.09
N ASP A 261 -50.78 20.24 -25.31
CA ASP A 261 -52.07 20.94 -25.32
C ASP A 261 -51.89 22.31 -26.02
#